data_AF-A0AA42NH96-F1
#
_entry.id   AF-A0AA42NH96-F1
#
_cell.length_a   1.000
_cell.length_b   1.000
_cell.length_c   1.000
_cell.angle_alpha   90.00
_cell.angle_beta   90.00
_cell.angle_gamma   90.00
#
_symmetry.space_group_name_H-M   'P 1'
#
loop_
_entity.id
_entity.type
_entity.pdbx_description
1 polymer ?
#
loop_
_entity_poly.entity_id
_entity_poly.type
_entity_poly.pdbx_seq_one_letter_code
_entity_poly.pdbx_strand_id
1 'polypeptide(L)'
;MNIKQPQSTFSALALAVVVGLSGPAQAQSAAGSSPGAAAPSAASKAAQPQVDDKAAREAEKKRAELTQDAITALTKTQEALTLLDAKKTKEALAALELASGKLELVLARDAKLALAPVDVRVITHDIHANVETVKKAVELSRELLGDGEVQKARPIVANLASEIVIETDNLPMATYPAAIKSAARLIDSGKIDDAKAELARALNTLVVTSVAFPLPVLRAEAAMAKAEKLAETDKRDAKQNEELSTLLSSVRTEIEMAQILGYGKKADFKPIFDQVKSIEQKSAGGKSGKGWFDELKTRLQKLF
;
A
#
# COMPACT_ATOMS: atom_id res chain seq x y z
N MET A 1 -13.31 6.49 -48.87
CA MET A 1 -11.91 6.24 -48.46
C MET A 1 -11.90 5.95 -46.98
N ASN A 2 -11.64 4.70 -46.62
CA ASN A 2 -11.85 4.14 -45.29
C ASN A 2 -10.47 3.67 -44.80
N ILE A 3 -9.84 4.39 -43.87
CA ILE A 3 -8.51 4.04 -43.36
C ILE A 3 -8.68 3.60 -41.91
N LYS A 4 -8.59 2.27 -41.71
CA LYS A 4 -8.55 1.58 -40.42
C LYS A 4 -7.26 1.95 -39.67
N GLN A 5 -7.39 2.22 -38.37
CA GLN A 5 -6.25 2.24 -37.45
C GLN A 5 -5.86 0.81 -37.02
N PRO A 6 -4.56 0.50 -36.84
CA PRO A 6 -4.11 -0.79 -36.35
C PRO A 6 -4.20 -0.88 -34.82
N GLN A 7 -4.85 -1.95 -34.34
CA GLN A 7 -4.80 -2.38 -32.94
C GLN A 7 -3.51 -3.18 -32.72
N SER A 8 -2.65 -2.69 -31.83
CA SER A 8 -1.50 -3.44 -31.32
C SER A 8 -1.91 -4.25 -30.09
N THR A 9 -2.01 -5.56 -30.26
CA THR A 9 -2.16 -6.54 -29.18
C THR A 9 -0.82 -6.72 -28.46
N PHE A 10 -0.73 -6.32 -27.19
CA PHE A 10 0.39 -6.70 -26.33
C PHE A 10 0.14 -8.10 -25.77
N SER A 11 0.91 -9.08 -26.27
CA SER A 11 0.93 -10.45 -25.77
C SER A 11 1.84 -10.53 -24.55
N ALA A 12 1.30 -10.94 -23.40
CA ALA A 12 2.06 -11.17 -22.18
C ALA A 12 2.75 -12.54 -22.24
N LEU A 13 4.08 -12.55 -22.34
CA LEU A 13 4.89 -13.76 -22.25
C LEU A 13 5.37 -13.93 -20.81
N ALA A 14 4.79 -14.90 -20.09
CA ALA A 14 5.27 -15.32 -18.77
C ALA A 14 6.49 -16.24 -18.94
N LEU A 15 7.65 -15.80 -18.45
CA LEU A 15 8.84 -16.65 -18.37
C LEU A 15 8.86 -17.37 -17.02
N ALA A 16 8.65 -18.69 -17.03
CA ALA A 16 8.90 -19.57 -15.90
C ALA A 16 10.31 -20.17 -16.02
N VAL A 17 11.20 -19.85 -15.08
CA VAL A 17 12.51 -20.49 -14.97
C VAL A 17 12.43 -21.59 -13.92
N VAL A 18 12.50 -22.85 -14.36
CA VAL A 18 12.68 -24.03 -13.51
C VAL A 18 14.15 -24.42 -13.60
N VAL A 19 14.90 -24.25 -12.51
CA VAL A 19 16.23 -24.86 -12.37
C VAL A 19 16.09 -26.07 -11.45
N GLY A 20 16.17 -27.26 -12.05
CA GLY A 20 16.33 -28.51 -11.33
C GLY A 20 17.82 -28.80 -11.08
N LEU A 21 18.16 -29.17 -9.86
CA LEU A 21 19.42 -29.83 -9.53
C LEU A 21 19.16 -30.89 -8.46
N SER A 22 19.50 -32.12 -8.81
CA SER A 22 19.31 -33.36 -8.07
C SER A 22 20.56 -33.67 -7.23
N GLY A 23 20.40 -34.07 -5.96
CA GLY A 23 21.42 -34.82 -5.20
C GLY A 23 21.57 -34.43 -3.71
N PRO A 24 21.85 -35.38 -2.79
CA PRO A 24 21.13 -35.49 -1.51
C PRO A 24 21.98 -35.23 -0.26
N ALA A 25 21.28 -35.03 0.88
CA ALA A 25 21.60 -35.48 2.26
C ALA A 25 21.25 -34.43 3.34
N GLN A 26 20.60 -34.91 4.39
CA GLN A 26 19.99 -34.21 5.50
C GLN A 26 20.84 -33.12 6.19
N ALA A 27 20.21 -31.96 6.37
CA ALA A 27 20.23 -31.22 7.63
C ALA A 27 18.82 -30.68 7.89
N GLN A 28 18.02 -31.42 8.67
CA GLN A 28 16.79 -30.90 9.27
C GLN A 28 17.19 -29.85 10.32
N SER A 29 17.28 -28.60 9.88
CA SER A 29 17.06 -27.47 10.77
C SER A 29 15.56 -27.23 10.80
N ALA A 30 14.94 -27.43 11.97
CA ALA A 30 13.57 -27.05 12.25
C ALA A 30 13.47 -25.51 12.25
N ALA A 31 13.55 -24.90 11.06
CA ALA A 31 13.12 -23.53 10.85
C ALA A 31 11.59 -23.57 10.82
N GLY A 32 11.00 -22.92 11.82
CA GLY A 32 9.55 -22.79 11.96
C GLY A 32 8.92 -22.40 10.63
N SER A 33 7.90 -23.19 10.25
CA SER A 33 7.09 -22.98 9.07
C SER A 33 6.69 -21.51 9.00
N SER A 34 7.22 -20.79 8.01
CA SER A 34 6.57 -19.59 7.50
C SER A 34 5.10 -19.95 7.31
N PRO A 35 4.12 -19.14 7.77
CA PRO A 35 2.71 -19.46 7.56
C PRO A 35 2.54 -19.76 6.08
N GLY A 36 2.28 -21.04 5.75
CA GLY A 36 2.19 -21.48 4.37
C GLY A 36 1.19 -20.58 3.67
N ALA A 37 1.52 -20.12 2.46
CA ALA A 37 0.65 -19.27 1.66
C ALA A 37 -0.68 -20.00 1.44
N ALA A 38 -1.64 -19.80 2.35
CA ALA A 38 -2.98 -20.31 2.19
C ALA A 38 -3.63 -19.53 1.04
N ALA A 39 -4.61 -20.14 0.38
CA ALA A 39 -5.41 -19.39 -0.57
C ALA A 39 -6.21 -18.29 0.17
N PRO A 40 -6.49 -17.15 -0.48
CA PRO A 40 -7.40 -16.15 0.07
C PRO A 40 -8.74 -16.78 0.43
N SER A 41 -9.31 -16.38 1.57
CA SER A 41 -10.62 -16.88 2.02
C SER A 41 -11.73 -16.49 1.02
N ALA A 42 -12.86 -17.20 1.04
CA ALA A 42 -14.00 -16.85 0.20
C ALA A 42 -14.52 -15.42 0.48
N ALA A 43 -14.52 -15.00 1.76
CA ALA A 43 -14.90 -13.65 2.16
C ALA A 43 -13.93 -12.60 1.60
N SER A 44 -12.63 -12.85 1.69
CA SER A 44 -11.59 -11.97 1.15
C SER A 44 -11.73 -11.82 -0.38
N LYS A 45 -11.96 -12.92 -1.11
CA LYS A 45 -12.23 -12.88 -2.56
C LYS A 45 -13.49 -12.10 -2.91
N ALA A 46 -14.55 -12.27 -2.13
CA ALA A 46 -15.83 -11.60 -2.36
C ALA A 46 -15.79 -10.09 -2.10
N ALA A 47 -14.80 -9.60 -1.35
CA ALA A 47 -14.55 -8.19 -1.08
C ALA A 47 -13.53 -7.55 -2.05
N GLN A 48 -12.81 -8.35 -2.85
CA GLN A 48 -11.71 -7.88 -3.68
C GLN A 48 -12.08 -6.70 -4.60
N PRO A 49 -13.23 -6.69 -5.30
CA PRO A 49 -13.58 -5.55 -6.16
C PRO A 49 -13.71 -4.23 -5.38
N GLN A 50 -14.24 -4.28 -4.15
CA GLN A 50 -14.41 -3.08 -3.32
C GLN A 50 -13.08 -2.59 -2.75
N VAL A 51 -12.18 -3.52 -2.44
CA VAL A 51 -10.80 -3.25 -2.04
C VAL A 51 -10.02 -2.58 -3.18
N ASP A 52 -10.09 -3.14 -4.39
CA ASP A 52 -9.43 -2.61 -5.58
C ASP A 52 -9.95 -1.21 -5.94
N ASP A 53 -11.28 -1.01 -5.90
CA ASP A 53 -11.91 0.29 -6.12
C ASP A 53 -11.43 1.33 -5.10
N LYS A 54 -11.32 0.95 -3.82
CA LYS A 54 -10.83 1.85 -2.77
C LYS A 54 -9.37 2.21 -3.00
N ALA A 55 -8.52 1.23 -3.29
CA ALA A 55 -7.11 1.43 -3.61
C ALA A 55 -6.94 2.40 -4.80
N ALA A 56 -7.69 2.16 -5.88
CA ALA A 56 -7.66 3.00 -7.07
C ALA A 56 -8.07 4.44 -6.77
N ARG A 57 -9.16 4.64 -6.00
CA ARG A 57 -9.63 5.99 -5.66
C ARG A 57 -8.64 6.76 -4.78
N GLU A 58 -8.10 6.13 -3.74
CA GLU A 58 -7.14 6.79 -2.85
C GLU A 58 -5.80 7.06 -3.58
N ALA A 59 -5.37 6.16 -4.47
CA ALA A 59 -4.21 6.39 -5.32
C ALA A 59 -4.44 7.54 -6.30
N GLU A 60 -5.64 7.64 -6.89
CA GLU A 60 -5.97 8.74 -7.80
C GLU A 60 -5.97 10.09 -7.10
N LYS A 61 -6.48 10.17 -5.86
CA LYS A 61 -6.37 11.40 -5.06
C LYS A 61 -4.92 11.83 -4.88
N LYS A 62 -4.02 10.89 -4.59
CA LYS A 62 -2.58 11.17 -4.46
C LYS A 62 -1.94 11.53 -5.80
N ARG A 63 -2.34 10.88 -6.89
CA ARG A 63 -1.86 11.22 -8.24
C ARG A 63 -2.27 12.63 -8.66
N ALA A 64 -3.42 13.11 -8.22
CA ALA A 64 -3.85 14.49 -8.47
C ALA A 64 -2.98 15.54 -7.76
N GLU A 65 -2.23 15.16 -6.72
CA GLU A 65 -1.26 16.04 -6.03
C GLU A 65 0.07 16.14 -6.81
N LEU A 66 0.33 15.23 -7.75
CA LEU A 66 1.57 15.22 -8.54
C LEU A 66 1.73 16.49 -9.35
N THR A 67 2.94 17.04 -9.33
CA THR A 67 3.24 18.25 -10.09
C THR A 67 4.10 17.91 -11.30
N GLN A 68 3.60 18.20 -12.51
CA GLN A 68 4.35 17.95 -13.75
C GLN A 68 5.71 18.66 -13.79
N ASP A 69 5.83 19.83 -13.15
CA ASP A 69 7.11 20.52 -13.08
C ASP A 69 8.11 19.77 -12.17
N ALA A 70 7.68 19.22 -11.04
CA ALA A 70 8.52 18.40 -10.16
C ALA A 70 8.95 17.10 -10.85
N ILE A 71 8.02 16.43 -11.53
CA ILE A 71 8.29 15.23 -12.34
C ILE A 71 9.32 15.55 -13.42
N THR A 72 9.12 16.64 -14.17
CA THR A 72 10.05 17.08 -15.21
C THR A 72 11.44 17.35 -14.62
N ALA A 73 11.52 17.98 -13.45
CA ALA A 73 12.80 18.23 -12.78
C ALA A 73 13.52 16.93 -12.41
N LEU A 74 12.81 15.95 -11.86
CA LEU A 74 13.37 14.64 -11.56
C LEU A 74 13.87 13.94 -12.84
N THR A 75 13.04 13.86 -13.87
CA THR A 75 13.41 13.25 -15.16
C THR A 75 14.64 13.92 -15.77
N LYS A 76 14.70 15.25 -15.75
CA LYS A 76 15.84 16.00 -16.30
C LYS A 76 17.11 15.83 -15.45
N THR A 77 16.97 15.59 -14.15
CA THR A 77 18.11 15.22 -13.30
C THR A 77 18.69 13.86 -13.69
N GLN A 78 17.83 12.85 -13.90
CA GLN A 78 18.24 11.52 -14.37
C GLN A 78 18.86 11.56 -15.77
N GLU A 79 18.27 12.35 -16.66
CA GLU A 79 18.80 12.58 -18.01
C GLU A 79 20.17 13.25 -17.97
N ALA A 80 20.36 14.28 -17.14
CA ALA A 80 21.66 14.94 -16.99
C ALA A 80 22.74 13.96 -16.53
N LEU A 81 22.45 13.09 -15.55
CA LEU A 81 23.39 12.05 -15.11
C LEU A 81 23.78 11.12 -16.28
N THR A 82 22.79 10.64 -17.04
CA THR A 82 23.00 9.79 -18.22
C THR A 82 23.83 10.50 -19.29
N LEU A 83 23.60 11.79 -19.53
CA LEU A 83 24.34 12.60 -20.49
C LEU A 83 25.80 12.81 -20.06
N LEU A 84 26.07 13.00 -18.76
CA LEU A 84 27.42 13.07 -18.25
C LEU A 84 28.17 11.74 -18.43
N ASP A 85 27.49 10.60 -18.29
CA ASP A 85 28.06 9.28 -18.61
C ASP A 85 28.41 9.16 -20.10
N ALA A 86 27.57 9.72 -20.97
CA ALA A 86 27.84 9.82 -22.40
C ALA A 86 28.83 10.94 -22.79
N LYS A 87 29.45 11.63 -21.82
CA LYS A 87 30.35 12.79 -22.03
C LYS A 87 29.71 13.96 -22.79
N LYS A 88 28.39 14.09 -22.71
CA LYS A 88 27.55 15.12 -23.34
C LYS A 88 27.31 16.28 -22.38
N THR A 89 28.38 16.99 -22.05
CA THR A 89 28.41 18.00 -20.98
C THR A 89 27.48 19.18 -21.23
N LYS A 90 27.40 19.66 -22.48
CA LYS A 90 26.53 20.79 -22.84
C LYS A 90 25.06 20.43 -22.74
N GLU A 91 24.69 19.23 -23.21
CA GLU A 91 23.31 18.74 -23.08
C GLU A 91 22.95 18.48 -21.62
N ALA A 92 23.90 17.99 -20.81
CA ALA A 92 23.68 17.78 -19.37
C ALA A 92 23.39 19.11 -18.65
N LEU A 93 24.15 20.18 -18.95
CA LEU A 93 23.87 21.52 -18.41
C LEU A 93 22.49 22.01 -18.81
N ALA A 94 22.11 21.89 -20.09
CA ALA A 94 20.78 22.27 -20.56
C ALA A 94 19.65 21.50 -19.84
N ALA A 95 19.87 20.22 -19.54
CA ALA A 95 18.92 19.43 -18.75
C ALA A 95 18.83 19.94 -17.29
N LEU A 96 19.95 20.25 -16.65
CA LEU A 96 19.97 20.81 -15.29
C LEU A 96 19.38 22.23 -15.21
N GLU A 97 19.59 23.06 -16.23
CA GLU A 97 18.95 24.37 -16.34
C GLU A 97 17.42 24.23 -16.35
N LEU A 98 16.90 23.31 -17.18
CA LEU A 98 15.48 23.03 -17.22
C LEU A 98 14.98 22.47 -15.89
N ALA A 99 15.71 21.54 -15.27
CA ALA A 99 15.35 20.99 -13.96
C ALA A 99 15.28 22.10 -12.89
N SER A 100 16.29 22.97 -12.83
CA SER A 100 16.33 24.10 -11.90
C SER A 100 15.17 25.05 -12.14
N GLY A 101 14.91 25.45 -13.39
CA GLY A 101 13.79 26.33 -13.72
C GLY A 101 12.43 25.74 -13.32
N LYS A 102 12.25 24.43 -13.50
CA LYS A 102 11.03 23.73 -13.09
C LYS A 102 10.85 23.69 -11.56
N LEU A 103 11.92 23.49 -10.80
CA LEU A 103 11.88 23.54 -9.34
C LEU A 103 11.53 24.95 -8.83
N GLU A 104 12.04 26.00 -9.47
CA GLU A 104 11.66 27.38 -9.13
C GLU A 104 10.17 27.64 -9.41
N LEU A 105 9.58 27.08 -10.48
CA LEU A 105 8.14 27.18 -10.73
C LEU A 105 7.31 26.46 -9.66
N VAL A 106 7.78 25.32 -9.15
CA VAL A 106 7.15 24.61 -8.03
C VAL A 106 7.16 25.49 -6.78
N LEU A 107 8.31 26.05 -6.42
CA LEU A 107 8.46 26.95 -5.26
C LEU A 107 7.70 28.27 -5.43
N ALA A 108 7.55 28.77 -6.66
CA ALA A 108 6.77 29.97 -6.92
C ALA A 108 5.26 29.78 -6.66
N ARG A 109 4.75 28.55 -6.85
CA ARG A 109 3.35 28.21 -6.53
C ARG A 109 3.13 28.02 -5.04
N ASP A 110 4.09 27.41 -4.35
CA ASP A 110 4.10 27.27 -2.91
C ASP A 110 5.53 27.35 -2.35
N ALA A 111 5.86 28.52 -1.83
CA ALA A 111 7.20 28.82 -1.32
C ALA A 111 7.56 28.04 -0.04
N LYS A 112 6.56 27.44 0.64
CA LYS A 112 6.76 26.65 1.86
C LYS A 112 6.63 25.15 1.62
N LEU A 113 6.46 24.73 0.36
CA LEU A 113 6.35 23.32 0.00
C LEU A 113 7.63 22.59 0.40
N ALA A 114 7.55 21.70 1.39
CA ALA A 114 8.70 20.93 1.86
C ALA A 114 9.00 19.72 0.96
N LEU A 115 7.94 19.09 0.45
CA LEU A 115 7.99 17.86 -0.33
C LEU A 115 7.15 18.04 -1.59
N ALA A 116 7.77 17.92 -2.76
CA ALA A 116 7.06 17.94 -4.03
C ALA A 116 6.84 16.49 -4.53
N PRO A 117 5.59 16.01 -4.61
CA PRO A 117 5.30 14.63 -4.97
C PRO A 117 5.53 14.39 -6.47
N VAL A 118 6.17 13.27 -6.80
CA VAL A 118 6.63 12.93 -8.16
C VAL A 118 6.23 11.55 -8.65
N ASP A 119 5.94 10.60 -7.77
CA ASP A 119 5.44 9.27 -8.13
C ASP A 119 4.48 8.74 -7.06
N VAL A 120 3.55 7.87 -7.46
CA VAL A 120 2.59 7.21 -6.56
C VAL A 120 2.52 5.72 -6.88
N ARG A 121 2.87 4.89 -5.88
CA ARG A 121 2.79 3.43 -5.95
C ARG A 121 1.72 2.89 -5.02
N VAL A 122 1.10 1.79 -5.45
CA VAL A 122 0.16 1.01 -4.64
C VAL A 122 0.82 -0.34 -4.38
N ILE A 123 1.00 -0.67 -3.10
CA ILE A 123 1.58 -1.91 -2.64
C ILE A 123 0.53 -2.64 -1.82
N THR A 124 0.36 -3.93 -2.06
CA THR A 124 -0.56 -4.75 -1.28
C THR A 124 0.24 -5.76 -0.48
N HIS A 125 0.13 -5.68 0.84
CA HIS A 125 0.58 -6.72 1.75
C HIS A 125 -0.65 -7.48 2.20
N ASP A 126 -0.68 -8.79 2.04
CA ASP A 126 -1.81 -9.58 2.54
C ASP A 126 -1.36 -10.86 3.20
N ILE A 127 -2.00 -11.16 4.33
CA ILE A 127 -1.75 -12.35 5.11
C ILE A 127 -2.88 -13.34 4.84
N HIS A 128 -2.52 -14.50 4.31
CA HIS A 128 -3.46 -15.60 4.11
C HIS A 128 -3.28 -16.61 5.24
N ALA A 129 -3.74 -16.23 6.43
CA ALA A 129 -3.72 -17.08 7.62
C ALA A 129 -4.98 -16.83 8.45
N ASN A 130 -5.36 -17.83 9.26
CA ASN A 130 -6.45 -17.65 10.21
C ASN A 130 -6.01 -16.81 11.41
N VAL A 131 -7.00 -16.26 12.12
CA VAL A 131 -6.83 -15.40 13.32
C VAL A 131 -5.89 -16.03 14.36
N GLU A 132 -6.00 -17.33 14.62
CA GLU A 132 -5.20 -18.02 15.64
C GLU A 132 -3.71 -18.08 15.25
N THR A 133 -3.41 -18.41 13.99
CA THR A 133 -2.04 -18.43 13.47
C THR A 133 -1.41 -17.04 13.53
N VAL A 134 -2.15 -16.01 13.13
CA VAL A 134 -1.65 -14.63 13.21
C VAL A 134 -1.41 -14.21 14.66
N LYS A 135 -2.34 -14.56 15.57
CA LYS A 135 -2.18 -14.30 17.00
C LYS A 135 -0.91 -14.93 17.57
N LYS A 136 -0.65 -16.20 17.27
CA LYS A 136 0.58 -16.91 17.70
C LYS A 136 1.84 -16.24 17.14
N ALA A 137 1.83 -15.84 15.88
CA ALA A 137 2.96 -15.15 15.26
C ALA A 137 3.22 -13.77 15.90
N VAL A 138 2.16 -13.03 16.25
CA VAL A 138 2.25 -11.77 16.99
C VAL A 138 2.79 -11.98 18.40
N GLU A 139 2.33 -13.01 19.12
CA GLU A 139 2.80 -13.35 20.46
C GLU A 139 4.30 -13.73 20.45
N LEU A 140 4.72 -14.60 19.53
CA LEU A 140 6.12 -14.97 19.34
C LEU A 140 6.99 -13.75 18.99
N SER A 141 6.49 -12.86 18.13
CA SER A 141 7.21 -11.62 17.79
C SER A 141 7.43 -10.74 19.01
N ARG A 142 6.45 -10.63 19.91
CA ARG A 142 6.58 -9.85 21.15
C ARG A 142 7.57 -10.48 22.12
N GLU A 143 7.56 -11.81 22.25
CA GLU A 143 8.52 -12.55 23.08
C GLU A 143 9.96 -12.31 22.60
N LEU A 144 10.23 -12.58 21.32
CA LEU A 144 11.56 -12.40 20.73
C LEU A 144 12.05 -10.95 20.84
N LEU A 145 11.18 -9.96 20.64
CA LEU A 145 11.54 -8.55 20.82
C LEU A 145 11.78 -8.19 22.28
N GLY A 146 11.00 -8.75 23.21
CA GLY A 146 11.18 -8.58 24.65
C GLY A 146 12.52 -9.12 25.14
N ASP A 147 12.99 -10.21 24.55
CA ASP A 147 14.28 -10.83 24.84
C ASP A 147 15.46 -10.17 24.11
N GLY A 148 15.21 -9.16 23.28
CA GLY A 148 16.24 -8.47 22.49
C GLY A 148 16.70 -9.24 21.24
N GLU A 149 16.02 -10.33 20.88
CA GLU A 149 16.32 -11.17 19.71
C GLU A 149 15.78 -10.56 18.39
N VAL A 150 16.13 -9.30 18.13
CA VAL A 150 15.60 -8.50 17.01
C VAL A 150 15.71 -9.21 15.65
N GLN A 151 16.83 -9.89 15.39
CA GLN A 151 17.05 -10.56 14.11
C GLN A 151 16.16 -11.79 13.89
N LYS A 152 15.73 -12.46 14.98
CA LYS A 152 14.76 -13.58 14.89
C LYS A 152 13.34 -13.07 14.74
N ALA A 153 13.00 -11.95 15.39
CA ALA A 153 11.67 -11.34 15.28
C ALA A 153 11.41 -10.70 13.91
N ARG A 154 12.43 -10.04 13.33
CA ARG A 154 12.32 -9.27 12.08
C ARG A 154 11.59 -10.00 10.94
N PRO A 155 11.95 -11.23 10.53
CA PRO A 155 11.26 -11.91 9.44
C PRO A 155 9.80 -12.28 9.78
N ILE A 156 9.44 -12.43 11.06
CA ILE A 156 8.06 -12.69 11.48
C ILE A 156 7.25 -11.40 11.36
N VAL A 157 7.76 -10.31 11.97
CA VAL A 157 7.11 -8.99 11.94
C VAL A 157 6.94 -8.47 10.51
N ALA A 158 7.92 -8.69 9.64
CA ALA A 158 7.84 -8.28 8.23
C ALA A 158 6.67 -8.91 7.46
N ASN A 159 6.15 -10.06 7.93
CA ASN A 159 5.01 -10.76 7.31
C ASN A 159 3.68 -10.52 8.05
N LEU A 160 3.68 -9.80 9.17
CA LEU A 160 2.48 -9.49 9.97
C LEU A 160 1.79 -8.22 9.46
N ALA A 161 1.43 -8.22 8.17
CA ALA A 161 0.74 -7.10 7.51
C ALA A 161 -0.38 -7.60 6.60
N SER A 162 -1.51 -6.90 6.63
CA SER A 162 -2.66 -7.08 5.74
C SER A 162 -3.27 -5.70 5.45
N GLU A 163 -2.76 -5.05 4.41
CA GLU A 163 -2.99 -3.63 4.10
C GLU A 163 -2.68 -3.31 2.64
N ILE A 164 -3.31 -2.24 2.17
CA ILE A 164 -2.88 -1.50 0.99
C ILE A 164 -2.06 -0.32 1.47
N VAL A 165 -0.84 -0.19 0.96
CA VAL A 165 0.03 0.95 1.21
C VAL A 165 0.08 1.80 -0.05
N ILE A 166 -0.25 3.08 0.10
CA ILE A 166 -0.04 4.07 -0.96
C ILE A 166 1.23 4.82 -0.60
N GLU A 167 2.28 4.59 -1.38
CA GLU A 167 3.54 5.31 -1.27
C GLU A 167 3.55 6.48 -2.24
N THR A 168 4.11 7.60 -1.79
CA THR A 168 4.39 8.76 -2.61
C THR A 168 5.87 9.08 -2.48
N ASP A 169 6.57 9.14 -3.61
CA ASP A 169 7.93 9.62 -3.66
C ASP A 169 7.92 11.14 -3.82
N ASN A 170 8.79 11.82 -3.08
CA ASN A 170 8.82 13.27 -3.04
C ASN A 170 10.24 13.82 -3.21
N LEU A 171 10.35 14.93 -3.93
CA LEU A 171 11.56 15.75 -3.94
C LEU A 171 11.63 16.59 -2.66
N PRO A 172 12.72 16.52 -1.87
CA PRO A 172 12.92 17.40 -0.73
C PRO A 172 13.28 18.81 -1.21
N MET A 173 12.31 19.72 -1.20
CA MET A 173 12.43 21.04 -1.83
C MET A 173 13.43 21.98 -1.12
N ALA A 174 13.80 21.69 0.13
CA ALA A 174 14.81 22.44 0.86
C ALA A 174 16.25 22.15 0.37
N THR A 175 16.52 20.93 -0.11
CA THR A 175 17.90 20.48 -0.41
C THR A 175 18.09 20.12 -1.88
N TYR A 176 17.08 19.55 -2.53
CA TYR A 176 17.17 19.08 -3.91
C TYR A 176 17.53 20.18 -4.92
N PRO A 177 16.89 21.37 -4.91
CA PRO A 177 17.26 22.46 -5.83
C PRO A 177 18.70 22.95 -5.65
N ALA A 178 19.21 22.95 -4.42
CA ALA A 178 20.59 23.34 -4.13
C ALA A 178 21.60 22.33 -4.70
N ALA A 179 21.29 21.03 -4.63
CA ALA A 179 22.10 19.97 -5.22
C ALA A 179 22.18 20.09 -6.75
N ILE A 180 21.07 20.40 -7.42
CA ILE A 180 21.05 20.65 -8.88
C ILE A 180 21.96 21.82 -9.25
N LYS A 181 21.85 22.95 -8.54
CA LYS A 181 22.72 24.12 -8.74
C LYS A 181 24.20 23.80 -8.45
N SER A 182 24.47 22.93 -7.47
CA SER A 182 25.82 22.47 -7.15
C SER A 182 26.42 21.64 -8.27
N ALA A 183 25.68 20.66 -8.78
CA ALA A 183 26.10 19.83 -9.90
C ALA A 183 26.41 20.68 -11.15
N ALA A 184 25.58 21.66 -11.48
CA ALA A 184 25.83 22.56 -12.61
C ALA A 184 27.18 23.30 -12.47
N ARG A 185 27.47 23.87 -11.29
CA ARG A 185 28.77 24.53 -11.02
C ARG A 185 29.96 23.57 -11.12
N LEU A 186 29.80 22.32 -10.69
CA LEU A 186 30.85 21.31 -10.79
C LEU A 186 31.14 20.97 -12.25
N ILE A 187 30.08 20.88 -13.08
CA ILE A 187 30.21 20.66 -14.53
C ILE A 187 30.97 21.81 -15.19
N ASP A 188 30.61 23.07 -14.91
CA ASP A 188 31.28 24.25 -15.46
C ASP A 188 32.77 24.31 -15.05
N SER A 189 33.07 23.80 -13.85
CA SER A 189 34.45 23.71 -13.33
C SER A 189 35.23 22.50 -13.87
N GLY A 190 34.65 21.72 -14.79
CA GLY A 190 35.25 20.52 -15.35
C GLY A 190 35.30 19.31 -14.40
N LYS A 191 34.70 19.40 -13.21
CA LYS A 191 34.69 18.34 -12.18
C LYS A 191 33.53 17.37 -12.44
N ILE A 192 33.62 16.63 -13.54
CA ILE A 192 32.51 15.80 -14.05
C ILE A 192 32.16 14.66 -13.09
N ASP A 193 33.15 13.97 -12.51
CA ASP A 193 32.89 12.85 -11.60
C ASP A 193 32.23 13.33 -10.30
N ASP A 194 32.65 14.48 -9.76
CA ASP A 194 32.02 15.10 -8.60
C ASP A 194 30.56 15.50 -8.91
N ALA A 195 30.30 16.03 -10.11
CA ALA A 195 28.94 16.39 -10.53
C ALA A 195 28.03 15.16 -10.62
N LYS A 196 28.52 14.05 -11.18
CA LYS A 196 27.77 12.78 -11.23
C LYS A 196 27.46 12.27 -9.83
N ALA A 197 28.44 12.30 -8.93
CA ALA A 197 28.25 11.90 -7.54
C ALA A 197 27.22 12.78 -6.82
N GLU A 198 27.23 14.09 -7.08
CA GLU A 198 26.23 15.04 -6.55
C GLU A 198 24.82 14.73 -7.04
N LEU A 199 24.64 14.52 -8.35
CA LEU A 199 23.35 14.17 -8.95
C LEU A 199 22.84 12.82 -8.46
N ALA A 200 23.70 11.79 -8.40
CA ALA A 200 23.35 10.48 -7.87
C ALA A 200 22.94 10.57 -6.39
N ARG A 201 23.62 11.40 -5.59
CA ARG A 201 23.22 11.64 -4.20
C ARG A 201 21.85 12.33 -4.12
N ALA A 202 21.61 13.35 -4.93
CA ALA A 202 20.32 14.03 -4.98
C ALA A 202 19.18 13.04 -5.32
N LEU A 203 19.38 12.19 -6.34
CA LEU A 203 18.43 11.14 -6.73
C LEU A 203 18.22 10.07 -5.65
N ASN A 204 19.16 9.88 -4.73
CA ASN A 204 19.01 8.96 -3.61
C ASN A 204 18.43 9.61 -2.34
N THR A 205 18.02 10.88 -2.41
CA THR A 205 17.43 11.64 -1.29
C THR A 205 15.92 11.83 -1.41
N LEU A 206 15.27 11.19 -2.38
CA LEU A 206 13.82 11.23 -2.49
C LEU A 206 13.19 10.72 -1.19
N VAL A 207 12.21 11.45 -0.69
CA VAL A 207 11.51 11.13 0.56
C VAL A 207 10.27 10.33 0.23
N VAL A 208 10.20 9.10 0.74
CA VAL A 208 9.00 8.27 0.64
C VAL A 208 8.08 8.59 1.81
N THR A 209 6.85 8.96 1.50
CA THR A 209 5.76 9.07 2.48
C THR A 209 4.72 8.01 2.17
N SER A 210 4.12 7.39 3.18
CA SER A 210 3.14 6.33 2.98
C SER A 210 1.88 6.51 3.83
N VAL A 211 0.77 5.99 3.31
CA VAL A 211 -0.49 5.84 4.04
C VAL A 211 -0.97 4.40 3.86
N ALA A 212 -1.28 3.74 4.98
CA ALA A 212 -1.74 2.36 5.00
C ALA A 212 -3.26 2.28 5.22
N PHE A 213 -3.91 1.40 4.48
CA PHE A 213 -5.34 1.10 4.56
C PHE A 213 -5.51 -0.38 4.89
N PRO A 214 -5.96 -0.75 6.10
CA PRO A 214 -6.03 -2.15 6.50
C PRO A 214 -7.04 -2.95 5.68
N LEU A 215 -6.55 -4.02 5.05
CA LEU A 215 -7.40 -4.92 4.27
C LEU A 215 -8.53 -5.55 5.10
N PRO A 216 -8.32 -6.00 6.35
CA PRO A 216 -9.41 -6.59 7.13
C PRO A 216 -10.54 -5.59 7.37
N VAL A 217 -10.24 -4.31 7.52
CA VAL A 217 -11.26 -3.27 7.72
C VAL A 217 -12.07 -3.06 6.44
N LEU A 218 -11.39 -2.96 5.29
CA LEU A 218 -12.06 -2.84 3.99
C LEU A 218 -12.92 -4.08 3.67
N ARG A 219 -12.45 -5.28 4.03
CA ARG A 219 -13.20 -6.54 3.90
C ARG A 219 -14.42 -6.57 4.81
N ALA A 220 -14.29 -6.07 6.04
CA ALA A 220 -15.42 -5.92 6.95
C ALA A 220 -16.45 -4.93 6.38
N GLU A 221 -16.04 -3.78 5.85
CA GLU A 221 -16.94 -2.82 5.19
C GLU A 221 -17.69 -3.42 4.01
N ALA A 222 -16.98 -4.16 3.16
CA ALA A 222 -17.55 -4.92 2.05
C ALA A 222 -18.63 -5.92 2.50
N ALA A 223 -18.32 -6.72 3.54
CA ALA A 223 -19.25 -7.69 4.10
C ALA A 223 -20.46 -7.03 4.78
N MET A 224 -20.23 -5.93 5.52
CA MET A 224 -21.29 -5.14 6.15
C MET A 224 -22.26 -4.57 5.13
N ALA A 225 -21.78 -4.03 4.00
CA ALA A 225 -22.66 -3.47 2.97
C ALA A 225 -23.62 -4.52 2.38
N LYS A 226 -23.19 -5.79 2.31
CA LYS A 226 -24.05 -6.91 1.90
C LYS A 226 -25.00 -7.32 3.03
N ALA A 227 -24.47 -7.40 4.26
CA ALA A 227 -25.23 -7.77 5.45
C ALA A 227 -26.36 -6.78 5.74
N GLU A 228 -26.13 -5.48 5.57
CA GLU A 228 -27.12 -4.44 5.76
C GLU A 228 -28.30 -4.58 4.79
N LYS A 229 -28.05 -4.83 3.51
CA LYS A 229 -29.10 -5.06 2.51
C LYS A 229 -29.99 -6.25 2.88
N LEU A 230 -29.39 -7.34 3.36
CA LEU A 230 -30.14 -8.48 3.88
C LEU A 230 -30.90 -8.11 5.17
N ALA A 231 -30.25 -7.39 6.09
CA ALA A 231 -30.85 -6.95 7.35
C ALA A 231 -32.12 -6.09 7.13
N GLU A 232 -32.15 -5.29 6.07
CA GLU A 232 -33.30 -4.46 5.68
C GLU A 232 -34.39 -5.21 4.91
N THR A 233 -34.12 -6.44 4.45
CA THR A 233 -35.09 -7.24 3.69
C THR A 233 -36.11 -7.84 4.64
N ASP A 234 -37.38 -7.44 4.48
CA ASP A 234 -38.50 -8.01 5.23
C ASP A 234 -38.74 -9.49 4.85
N LYS A 235 -39.05 -10.33 5.85
CA LYS A 235 -39.35 -11.77 5.66
C LYS A 235 -38.24 -12.54 4.93
N ARG A 236 -36.98 -12.40 5.39
CA ARG A 236 -35.86 -13.22 4.91
C ARG A 236 -36.16 -14.71 4.99
N ASP A 237 -35.83 -15.44 3.92
CA ASP A 237 -35.87 -16.89 3.92
C ASP A 237 -34.71 -17.50 4.73
N ALA A 238 -34.70 -18.83 4.87
CA ALA A 238 -33.68 -19.54 5.65
C ALA A 238 -32.25 -19.31 5.09
N LYS A 239 -32.11 -19.25 3.76
CA LYS A 239 -30.82 -19.07 3.09
C LYS A 239 -30.29 -17.65 3.29
N GLN A 240 -31.16 -16.65 3.19
CA GLN A 240 -30.82 -15.25 3.45
C GLN A 240 -30.44 -15.02 4.92
N ASN A 241 -31.07 -15.72 5.86
CA ASN A 241 -30.70 -15.67 7.28
C ASN A 241 -29.33 -16.33 7.53
N GLU A 242 -29.04 -17.46 6.88
CA GLU A 242 -27.74 -18.11 6.93
C GLU A 242 -26.64 -17.24 6.31
N GLU A 243 -26.92 -16.61 5.17
CA GLU A 243 -26.00 -15.68 4.51
C GLU A 243 -25.72 -14.46 5.38
N LEU A 244 -26.74 -13.86 6.00
CA LEU A 244 -26.56 -12.75 6.94
C LEU A 244 -25.69 -13.15 8.12
N SER A 245 -25.93 -14.32 8.72
CA SER A 245 -25.11 -14.84 9.81
C SER A 245 -23.65 -15.05 9.37
N THR A 246 -23.44 -15.58 8.16
CA THR A 246 -22.11 -15.80 7.59
C THR A 246 -21.37 -14.48 7.36
N LEU A 247 -22.07 -13.46 6.86
CA LEU A 247 -21.51 -12.13 6.65
C LEU A 247 -21.15 -11.46 7.98
N LEU A 248 -22.00 -11.52 9.00
CA LEU A 248 -21.71 -10.99 10.33
C LEU A 248 -20.52 -11.69 10.99
N SER A 249 -20.42 -13.02 10.86
CA SER A 249 -19.25 -13.79 11.29
C SER A 249 -17.98 -13.36 10.54
N SER A 250 -18.07 -13.08 9.25
CA SER A 250 -16.95 -12.60 8.44
C SER A 250 -16.50 -11.21 8.91
N VAL A 251 -17.45 -10.28 9.13
CA VAL A 251 -17.18 -8.95 9.71
C VAL A 251 -16.42 -9.11 11.04
N ARG A 252 -16.93 -9.94 11.95
CA ARG A 252 -16.27 -10.19 13.24
C ARG A 252 -14.84 -10.71 13.08
N THR A 253 -14.63 -11.67 12.19
CA THR A 253 -13.32 -12.28 11.94
C THR A 253 -12.32 -11.26 11.41
N GLU A 254 -12.74 -10.44 10.45
CA GLU A 254 -11.90 -9.42 9.85
C GLU A 254 -11.58 -8.28 10.84
N ILE A 255 -12.53 -7.90 11.70
CA ILE A 255 -12.27 -6.94 12.79
C ILE A 255 -11.31 -7.50 13.83
N GLU A 256 -11.42 -8.79 14.16
CA GLU A 256 -10.47 -9.47 15.05
C GLU A 256 -9.06 -9.55 14.44
N MET A 257 -8.98 -9.84 13.13
CA MET A 257 -7.72 -9.80 12.38
C MET A 257 -7.10 -8.40 12.44
N ALA A 258 -7.88 -7.34 12.22
CA ALA A 258 -7.38 -5.97 12.30
C ALA A 258 -6.85 -5.61 13.70
N GLN A 259 -7.53 -6.06 14.75
CA GLN A 259 -7.11 -5.85 16.13
C GLN A 259 -5.78 -6.57 16.42
N ILE A 260 -5.63 -7.81 15.99
CA ILE A 260 -4.43 -8.62 16.26
C ILE A 260 -3.21 -8.04 15.55
N LEU A 261 -3.38 -7.59 14.30
CA LEU A 261 -2.34 -6.94 13.51
C LEU A 261 -2.00 -5.53 14.02
N GLY A 262 -2.77 -4.99 14.97
CA GLY A 262 -2.43 -3.75 15.64
C GLY A 262 -2.89 -2.48 14.92
N TYR A 263 -3.88 -2.58 14.02
CA TYR A 263 -4.45 -1.42 13.31
C TYR A 263 -5.34 -0.51 14.18
N GLY A 264 -5.30 -0.67 15.50
CA GLY A 264 -6.05 0.16 16.45
C GLY A 264 -5.81 -0.33 17.88
N LYS A 265 -6.25 0.44 18.87
CA LYS A 265 -6.10 0.01 20.27
C LYS A 265 -7.21 -0.95 20.63
N LYS A 266 -6.93 -1.91 21.51
CA LYS A 266 -7.92 -2.87 22.02
C LYS A 266 -9.20 -2.21 22.55
N ALA A 267 -9.07 -1.03 23.16
CA ALA A 267 -10.22 -0.26 23.66
C ALA A 267 -11.15 0.24 22.54
N ASP A 268 -10.60 0.53 21.36
CA ASP A 268 -11.35 1.05 20.21
C ASP A 268 -12.18 -0.06 19.53
N PHE A 269 -11.70 -1.31 19.60
CA PHE A 269 -12.39 -2.48 19.03
C PHE A 269 -13.55 -3.00 19.87
N LYS A 270 -13.53 -2.83 21.20
CA LYS A 270 -14.59 -3.37 22.06
C LYS A 270 -16.00 -2.87 21.65
N PRO A 271 -16.22 -1.55 21.45
CA PRO A 271 -17.52 -1.05 21.01
C PRO A 271 -17.95 -1.57 19.63
N ILE A 272 -16.99 -1.87 18.76
CA ILE A 272 -17.25 -2.43 17.42
C ILE A 272 -17.79 -3.85 17.54
N PHE A 273 -17.17 -4.71 18.36
CA PHE A 273 -17.68 -6.06 18.63
C PHE A 273 -19.04 -6.05 19.31
N ASP A 274 -19.26 -5.16 20.28
CA ASP A 274 -20.55 -5.03 20.96
C ASP A 274 -21.65 -4.68 19.95
N GLN A 275 -21.35 -3.82 18.96
CA GLN A 275 -22.30 -3.45 17.92
C GLN A 275 -22.58 -4.60 16.94
N VAL A 276 -21.56 -5.35 16.51
CA VAL A 276 -21.76 -6.56 15.69
C VAL A 276 -22.70 -7.54 16.41
N LYS A 277 -22.46 -7.79 17.70
CA LYS A 277 -23.32 -8.64 18.54
C LYS A 277 -24.74 -8.08 18.66
N SER A 278 -24.90 -6.77 18.78
CA SER A 278 -26.23 -6.13 18.81
C SER A 278 -27.00 -6.36 17.50
N ILE A 279 -26.32 -6.27 16.36
CA ILE A 279 -26.91 -6.51 15.04
C ILE A 279 -27.31 -7.99 14.88
N GLU A 280 -26.48 -8.93 15.30
CA GLU A 280 -26.80 -10.37 15.35
C GLU A 280 -28.08 -10.62 16.17
N GLN A 281 -28.20 -10.00 17.35
CA GLN A 281 -29.38 -10.13 18.21
C GLN A 281 -30.63 -9.49 17.60
N LYS A 282 -30.50 -8.32 16.98
CA LYS A 282 -31.61 -7.60 16.34
C LYS A 282 -32.13 -8.35 15.12
N SER A 283 -31.24 -8.95 14.33
CA SER A 283 -31.56 -9.70 13.11
C SER A 283 -32.10 -11.11 13.36
N ALA A 284 -31.94 -11.64 14.58
CA ALA A 284 -32.42 -12.95 14.97
C ALA A 284 -33.93 -13.12 14.77
N GLY A 285 -34.34 -14.35 14.40
CA GLY A 285 -35.74 -14.66 14.15
C GLY A 285 -36.32 -14.01 12.88
N GLY A 286 -35.48 -13.65 11.91
CA GLY A 286 -35.91 -13.08 10.64
C GLY A 286 -36.37 -11.62 10.72
N LYS A 287 -36.06 -10.93 11.82
CA LYS A 287 -36.39 -9.52 12.02
C LYS A 287 -35.57 -8.62 11.09
N SER A 288 -36.21 -7.59 10.57
CA SER A 288 -35.61 -6.61 9.67
C SER A 288 -35.58 -5.22 10.30
N GLY A 289 -34.67 -4.38 9.82
CA GLY A 289 -34.61 -2.99 10.24
C GLY A 289 -33.53 -2.18 9.55
N LYS A 290 -33.82 -0.88 9.35
CA LYS A 290 -32.91 0.10 8.75
C LYS A 290 -31.99 0.73 9.79
N GLY A 291 -30.80 1.12 9.35
CA GLY A 291 -29.84 1.87 10.17
C GLY A 291 -29.18 1.07 11.29
N TRP A 292 -29.35 -0.25 11.34
CA TRP A 292 -28.69 -1.09 12.35
C TRP A 292 -27.16 -1.05 12.23
N PHE A 293 -26.63 -0.78 11.03
CA PHE A 293 -25.20 -0.74 10.72
C PHE A 293 -24.58 0.67 10.79
N ASP A 294 -25.38 1.74 10.93
CA ASP A 294 -24.89 3.13 10.84
C ASP A 294 -23.82 3.44 11.90
N GLU A 295 -24.07 3.01 13.14
CA GLU A 295 -23.12 3.18 14.23
C GLU A 295 -21.85 2.36 14.00
N LEU A 296 -21.98 1.13 13.49
CA LEU A 296 -20.83 0.27 13.20
C LEU A 296 -19.92 0.88 12.12
N LYS A 297 -20.51 1.38 11.03
CA LYS A 297 -19.80 2.10 9.97
C LYS A 297 -19.08 3.33 10.52
N THR A 298 -19.79 4.14 11.31
CA THR A 298 -19.21 5.35 11.93
C THR A 298 -18.02 5.01 12.83
N ARG A 299 -18.09 3.91 13.57
CA ARG A 299 -16.99 3.48 14.45
C ARG A 299 -15.79 2.96 13.65
N LEU A 300 -16.02 2.22 12.57
CA LEU A 300 -14.94 1.72 11.71
C LEU A 300 -14.22 2.85 10.97
N GLN A 301 -14.96 3.84 10.48
CA GLN A 301 -14.39 5.06 9.89
C GLN A 301 -13.57 5.90 10.87
N LYS A 302 -13.77 5.75 12.19
CA LYS A 302 -12.97 6.46 13.20
C LYS A 302 -11.67 5.76 13.56
N LEU A 303 -11.52 4.49 13.15
CA LEU A 303 -10.26 3.78 13.35
C LEU A 303 -9.18 4.23 12.35
N PHE A 304 -9.57 4.81 11.21
CA PHE A 304 -8.68 5.14 10.08
C PHE A 304 -9.02 6.47 9.41
#